data_AF-A0A9X0FFM1-F1
#
_entry.id   AF-A0A9X0FFM1-F1
#
_cell.length_a   1.000
_cell.length_b   1.000
_cell.length_c   1.000
_cell.angle_alpha   90.00
_cell.angle_beta   90.00
_cell.angle_gamma   90.00
#
_symmetry.space_group_name_H-M   'P 1'
#
loop_
_entity.id
_entity.type
_entity.pdbx_description
1 polymer ?
#
loop_
_entity_poly.entity_id
_entity_poly.type
_entity_poly.pdbx_seq_one_letter_code
_entity_poly.pdbx_strand_id
1 'polypeptide(L)'
;MPSTASSITVIGAGVIGLSAAHELAAAGHQVTVAYDQELHECVSSVAAAIWFPYHSENSPAADQLLADSLARFEQLSENPETGIDLRRGLNVDHLPGADRSWTRIVAGTEEASPADLPDGAHAGVWATVPIITMSTYLGWLRGQVEALGVKFEKRTVGDLAELKDEADLVVLAAGLRGGELLGDDETVYPIRGQVVRLANTKKLTQWLCDDDYPQGVSYIIPRREDIIVGGTDTANDWNREVEPQTSIDILERAAKLVPELEGLEVLEHKVGLRPARETIRLDHVAGHPLPVIAAYGHGGAGVKLSWGTARRVVELAQQFSDL
;
A
#
# COMPACT_ATOMS: atom_id res chain seq x y z
N MET A 1 26.95 7.39 -23.43
CA MET A 1 26.54 6.23 -24.23
C MET A 1 25.14 5.85 -23.76
N PRO A 2 24.23 5.32 -24.58
CA PRO A 2 22.97 4.82 -24.03
C PRO A 2 23.33 3.68 -23.06
N SER A 3 22.85 3.76 -21.80
CA SER A 3 23.09 2.69 -20.83
C SER A 3 22.56 1.38 -21.42
N THR A 4 23.32 0.31 -21.30
CA THR A 4 22.90 -1.01 -21.76
C THR A 4 21.70 -1.46 -20.93
N ALA A 5 20.62 -1.84 -21.60
CA ALA A 5 19.41 -2.32 -20.93
C ALA A 5 19.70 -3.63 -20.19
N SER A 6 19.72 -3.58 -18.85
CA SER A 6 19.86 -4.77 -17.99
C SER A 6 18.60 -5.65 -18.01
N SER A 7 18.79 -6.97 -17.86
CA SER A 7 17.74 -7.92 -17.50
C SER A 7 17.49 -7.85 -15.99
N ILE A 8 16.25 -7.57 -15.57
CA ILE A 8 15.88 -7.39 -14.16
C ILE A 8 14.73 -8.32 -13.81
N THR A 9 14.91 -9.13 -12.75
CA THR A 9 13.82 -9.90 -12.17
C THR A 9 13.25 -9.18 -10.94
N VAL A 10 11.96 -8.86 -10.98
CA VAL A 10 11.21 -8.35 -9.83
C VAL A 10 10.47 -9.50 -9.16
N ILE A 11 10.76 -9.77 -7.90
CA ILE A 11 10.09 -10.82 -7.11
C ILE A 11 8.91 -10.21 -6.37
N GLY A 12 7.69 -10.60 -6.76
CA GLY A 12 6.44 -10.15 -6.17
C GLY A 12 5.59 -9.31 -7.13
N ALA A 13 4.32 -9.68 -7.27
CA ALA A 13 3.32 -8.95 -8.08
C ALA A 13 2.31 -8.16 -7.23
N GLY A 14 2.70 -7.76 -6.01
CA GLY A 14 1.95 -6.79 -5.21
C GLY A 14 2.15 -5.36 -5.72
N VAL A 15 1.53 -4.37 -5.06
CA VAL A 15 1.60 -2.97 -5.49
C VAL A 15 3.04 -2.43 -5.59
N ILE A 16 3.93 -2.84 -4.68
CA ILE A 16 5.34 -2.44 -4.69
C ILE A 16 6.05 -3.01 -5.92
N GLY A 17 5.96 -4.33 -6.13
CA GLY A 17 6.63 -4.99 -7.24
C GLY A 17 6.10 -4.55 -8.60
N LEU A 18 4.77 -4.38 -8.76
CA LEU A 18 4.19 -3.88 -10.00
C LEU A 18 4.60 -2.44 -10.30
N SER A 19 4.63 -1.55 -9.30
CA SER A 19 5.06 -0.16 -9.50
C SER A 19 6.55 -0.10 -9.86
N ALA A 20 7.39 -0.90 -9.19
CA ALA A 20 8.81 -1.01 -9.52
C ALA A 20 9.04 -1.57 -10.93
N ALA A 21 8.34 -2.64 -11.31
CA ALA A 21 8.41 -3.23 -12.65
C ALA A 21 7.98 -2.23 -13.73
N HIS A 22 6.93 -1.43 -13.47
CA HIS A 22 6.51 -0.35 -14.36
C HIS A 22 7.64 0.66 -14.58
N GLU A 23 8.17 1.26 -13.51
CA GLU A 23 9.21 2.30 -13.62
C GLU A 23 10.50 1.77 -14.24
N LEU A 24 10.92 0.54 -13.92
CA LEU A 24 12.09 -0.09 -14.53
C LEU A 24 11.91 -0.34 -16.03
N ALA A 25 10.76 -0.86 -16.44
CA ALA A 25 10.47 -1.09 -17.86
C ALA A 25 10.34 0.24 -18.62
N ALA A 26 9.71 1.25 -18.03
CA ALA A 26 9.63 2.60 -18.59
C ALA A 26 11.02 3.26 -18.73
N ALA A 27 11.96 2.94 -17.84
CA ALA A 27 13.36 3.34 -17.93
C ALA A 27 14.17 2.56 -19.00
N GLY A 28 13.56 1.57 -19.67
CA GLY A 28 14.14 0.83 -20.79
C GLY A 28 14.79 -0.50 -20.43
N HIS A 29 14.62 -1.00 -19.20
CA HIS A 29 15.13 -2.31 -18.79
C HIS A 29 14.24 -3.45 -19.30
N GLN A 30 14.84 -4.64 -19.48
CA GLN A 30 14.08 -5.87 -19.75
C GLN A 30 13.64 -6.46 -18.41
N VAL A 31 12.34 -6.45 -18.13
CA VAL A 31 11.82 -6.84 -16.81
C VAL A 31 11.04 -8.15 -16.90
N THR A 32 11.29 -9.04 -15.94
CA THR A 32 10.45 -10.21 -15.63
C THR A 32 9.92 -10.09 -14.20
N VAL A 33 8.62 -10.28 -14.00
CA VAL A 33 7.99 -10.35 -12.67
C VAL A 33 7.76 -11.81 -12.31
N ALA A 34 8.47 -12.32 -11.30
CA ALA A 34 8.25 -13.63 -10.71
C ALA A 34 7.24 -13.52 -9.55
N TYR A 35 6.18 -14.31 -9.57
CA TYR A 35 5.11 -14.26 -8.57
C TYR A 35 4.52 -15.63 -8.26
N ASP A 36 4.10 -15.84 -7.01
CA ASP A 36 3.50 -17.10 -6.54
C ASP A 36 2.04 -16.96 -6.09
N GLN A 37 1.52 -15.74 -6.02
CA GLN A 37 0.13 -15.43 -5.65
C GLN A 37 -0.56 -14.63 -6.76
N GLU A 38 -1.80 -14.98 -7.07
CA GLU A 38 -2.63 -14.18 -7.97
C GLU A 38 -2.92 -12.81 -7.36
N LEU A 39 -3.25 -11.82 -8.21
CA LEU A 39 -3.51 -10.44 -7.77
C LEU A 39 -4.58 -10.35 -6.68
N HIS A 40 -5.60 -11.20 -6.71
CA HIS A 40 -6.70 -11.20 -5.74
C HIS A 40 -6.35 -11.86 -4.40
N GLU A 41 -5.26 -12.63 -4.37
CA GLU A 41 -4.75 -13.35 -3.19
C GLU A 41 -3.70 -12.52 -2.44
N CYS A 42 -3.04 -11.58 -3.12
CA CYS A 42 -2.00 -10.75 -2.53
C CYS A 42 -2.59 -9.75 -1.52
N VAL A 43 -1.79 -9.38 -0.49
CA VAL A 43 -2.23 -8.45 0.56
C VAL A 43 -2.63 -7.08 0.01
N SER A 44 -2.07 -6.64 -1.12
CA SER A 44 -2.44 -5.37 -1.75
C SER A 44 -3.92 -5.33 -2.16
N SER A 45 -4.53 -6.48 -2.49
CA SER A 45 -5.96 -6.56 -2.83
C SER A 45 -6.90 -6.40 -1.64
N VAL A 46 -6.39 -6.54 -0.41
CA VAL A 46 -7.16 -6.38 0.83
C VAL A 46 -7.15 -4.92 1.29
N ALA A 47 -6.14 -4.15 0.88
CA ALA A 47 -5.95 -2.78 1.36
C ALA A 47 -7.18 -1.91 1.07
N ALA A 48 -7.53 -1.04 2.02
CA ALA A 48 -8.66 -0.11 1.89
C ALA A 48 -8.51 0.89 0.73
N ALA A 49 -7.33 0.99 0.12
CA ALA A 49 -6.36 2.04 0.39
C ALA A 49 -6.86 3.49 0.23
N ILE A 50 -6.50 4.30 1.23
CA ILE A 50 -6.47 5.77 1.21
C ILE A 50 -5.00 6.21 1.24
N TRP A 51 -4.68 7.29 0.53
CA TRP A 51 -3.42 7.99 0.72
C TRP A 51 -3.50 8.80 2.03
N PHE A 52 -3.15 8.17 3.13
CA PHE A 52 -3.09 8.77 4.46
C PHE A 52 -2.00 8.06 5.24
N PRO A 53 -0.91 8.67 5.71
CA PRO A 53 0.26 7.93 6.18
C PRO A 53 0.13 7.45 7.64
N TYR A 54 -0.83 6.56 7.87
CA TYR A 54 -0.83 5.66 9.02
C TYR A 54 0.51 4.93 9.15
N HIS A 55 1.12 5.03 10.33
CA HIS A 55 2.41 4.43 10.67
C HIS A 55 3.47 4.74 9.61
N SER A 56 3.65 6.05 9.34
CA SER A 56 4.67 6.54 8.44
C SER A 56 6.02 5.94 8.80
N GLU A 57 6.63 5.34 7.79
CA GLU A 57 8.02 4.91 7.77
C GLU A 57 8.94 5.87 8.56
N ASN A 58 9.66 5.36 9.57
CA ASN A 58 10.60 6.15 10.37
C ASN A 58 11.97 6.33 9.69
N SER A 59 12.00 6.43 8.35
CA SER A 59 13.24 6.70 7.62
C SER A 59 13.37 8.17 7.24
N PRO A 60 14.60 8.68 7.08
CA PRO A 60 14.84 10.01 6.53
C PRO A 60 14.25 10.25 5.14
N ALA A 61 13.91 9.18 4.40
CA ALA A 61 13.38 9.24 3.04
C ALA A 61 11.84 9.25 2.98
N ALA A 62 11.15 9.00 4.09
CA ALA A 62 9.70 8.78 4.13
C ALA A 62 8.89 9.91 3.48
N ASP A 63 9.19 11.17 3.84
CA ASP A 63 8.49 12.35 3.31
C ASP A 63 8.62 12.45 1.79
N GLN A 64 9.81 12.18 1.25
CA GLN A 64 10.05 12.23 -0.19
C GLN A 64 9.31 11.11 -0.92
N LEU A 65 9.37 9.88 -0.39
CA LEU A 65 8.66 8.73 -0.97
C LEU A 65 7.14 8.94 -0.96
N LEU A 66 6.61 9.52 0.11
CA LEU A 66 5.22 9.92 0.23
C LEU A 66 4.88 10.99 -0.81
N ALA A 67 5.63 12.08 -0.88
CA ALA A 67 5.38 13.18 -1.81
C ALA A 67 5.41 12.72 -3.28
N ASP A 68 6.40 11.92 -3.67
CA ASP A 68 6.50 11.34 -5.00
C ASP A 68 5.29 10.44 -5.31
N SER A 69 4.86 9.66 -4.32
CA SER A 69 3.68 8.79 -4.49
C SER A 69 2.38 9.58 -4.60
N LEU A 70 2.20 10.62 -3.79
CA LEU A 70 1.03 11.49 -3.84
C LEU A 70 0.90 12.12 -5.22
N ALA A 71 1.98 12.77 -5.70
CA ALA A 71 1.99 13.42 -7.00
C ALA A 71 1.64 12.44 -8.13
N ARG A 72 2.16 11.21 -8.06
CA ARG A 72 1.82 10.17 -9.04
C ARG A 72 0.36 9.73 -8.95
N PHE A 73 -0.20 9.55 -7.76
CA PHE A 73 -1.61 9.20 -7.60
C PHE A 73 -2.56 10.33 -8.03
N GLU A 74 -2.21 11.59 -7.76
CA GLU A 74 -2.94 12.76 -8.25
C GLU A 74 -2.96 12.78 -9.78
N GLN A 75 -1.81 12.59 -10.43
CA GLN A 75 -1.74 12.47 -11.89
C GLN A 75 -2.62 11.31 -12.41
N LEU A 76 -2.52 10.12 -11.79
CA LEU A 76 -3.30 8.96 -12.22
C LEU A 76 -4.81 9.11 -11.99
N SER A 77 -5.21 9.95 -11.04
CA SER A 77 -6.63 10.25 -10.78
C SER A 77 -7.33 10.96 -11.95
N GLU A 78 -6.56 11.57 -12.87
CA GLU A 78 -7.10 12.15 -14.11
C GLU A 78 -7.64 11.08 -15.07
N ASN A 79 -7.19 9.83 -14.93
CA ASN A 79 -7.71 8.71 -15.72
C ASN A 79 -8.72 7.89 -14.88
N PRO A 80 -10.02 7.89 -15.24
CA PRO A 80 -11.05 7.19 -14.48
C PRO A 80 -10.90 5.67 -14.47
N GLU A 81 -10.16 5.08 -15.42
CA GLU A 81 -9.92 3.63 -15.49
C GLU A 81 -8.98 3.12 -14.39
N THR A 82 -8.21 4.01 -13.75
CA THR A 82 -7.30 3.65 -12.65
C THR A 82 -8.05 3.25 -11.38
N GLY A 83 -9.31 3.67 -11.25
CA GLY A 83 -10.09 3.50 -10.01
C GLY A 83 -9.60 4.36 -8.84
N ILE A 84 -8.82 5.42 -9.14
CA ILE A 84 -8.37 6.42 -8.17
C ILE A 84 -9.32 7.62 -8.22
N ASP A 85 -9.80 8.06 -7.06
CA ASP A 85 -10.57 9.28 -6.92
C ASP A 85 -9.95 10.18 -5.84
N LEU A 86 -9.80 11.48 -6.09
CA LEU A 86 -9.50 12.44 -5.04
C LEU A 86 -10.78 12.72 -4.24
N ARG A 87 -10.77 12.43 -2.94
CA ARG A 87 -11.94 12.62 -2.08
C ARG A 87 -11.57 13.40 -0.82
N ARG A 88 -12.47 14.29 -0.41
CA ARG A 88 -12.36 15.03 0.84
C ARG A 88 -12.83 14.17 2.00
N GLY A 89 -12.19 14.25 3.14
CA GLY A 89 -12.59 13.56 4.35
C GLY A 89 -11.83 14.03 5.57
N LEU A 90 -12.13 13.42 6.71
CA LEU A 90 -11.70 13.86 8.03
C LEU A 90 -10.79 12.82 8.68
N ASN A 91 -9.58 13.24 9.07
CA ASN A 91 -8.79 12.52 10.05
C ASN A 91 -9.13 13.04 11.45
N VAL A 92 -9.52 12.14 12.35
CA VAL A 92 -9.90 12.43 13.72
C VAL A 92 -8.74 12.09 14.65
N ASP A 93 -8.49 12.96 15.62
CA ASP A 93 -7.50 12.73 16.67
C ASP A 93 -8.22 12.75 18.03
N HIS A 94 -8.28 11.62 18.73
CA HIS A 94 -8.80 11.55 20.10
C HIS A 94 -7.73 11.88 21.15
N LEU A 95 -6.47 11.57 20.86
CA LEU A 95 -5.34 11.78 21.75
C LEU A 95 -4.62 13.10 21.43
N PRO A 96 -4.17 13.84 22.46
CA PRO A 96 -3.33 15.01 22.24
C PRO A 96 -1.98 14.59 21.64
N GLY A 97 -1.48 15.36 20.68
CA GLY A 97 -0.16 15.13 20.07
C GLY A 97 -0.11 14.07 18.99
N ALA A 98 -1.25 13.70 18.39
CA ALA A 98 -1.31 12.87 17.19
C ALA A 98 -0.38 13.41 16.08
N ASP A 99 0.28 12.52 15.35
CA ASP A 99 1.21 12.93 14.29
C ASP A 99 0.46 13.51 13.08
N ARG A 100 0.77 14.77 12.77
CA ARG A 100 0.24 15.52 11.63
C ARG A 100 1.33 15.90 10.64
N SER A 101 2.51 15.27 10.70
CA SER A 101 3.65 15.50 9.79
C SER A 101 3.23 15.47 8.31
N TRP A 102 2.33 14.57 7.97
CA TRP A 102 1.78 14.35 6.63
C TRP A 102 1.03 15.53 6.03
N THR A 103 0.49 16.42 6.85
CA THR A 103 -0.22 17.62 6.40
C THR A 103 0.71 18.58 5.64
N ARG A 104 2.03 18.44 5.79
CA ARG A 104 3.03 19.20 5.03
C ARG A 104 3.14 18.75 3.57
N ILE A 105 2.72 17.52 3.28
CA ILE A 105 2.80 16.90 1.96
C ILE A 105 1.48 17.11 1.21
N VAL A 106 0.35 17.11 1.92
CA VAL A 106 -0.98 17.29 1.34
C VAL A 106 -1.32 18.77 1.23
N ALA A 107 -1.65 19.22 0.02
CA ALA A 107 -2.09 20.60 -0.17
C ALA A 107 -3.51 20.82 0.36
N GLY A 108 -3.75 22.01 0.94
CA GLY A 108 -5.10 22.46 1.28
C GLY A 108 -5.75 21.73 2.46
N THR A 109 -4.96 21.26 3.43
CA THR A 109 -5.50 20.73 4.69
C THR A 109 -6.11 21.84 5.56
N GLU A 110 -7.21 21.54 6.24
CA GLU A 110 -7.93 22.49 7.10
C GLU A 110 -8.19 21.86 8.47
N GLU A 111 -8.02 22.63 9.56
CA GLU A 111 -8.45 22.19 10.88
C GLU A 111 -9.98 22.05 10.94
N ALA A 112 -10.46 20.95 11.50
CA ALA A 112 -11.88 20.73 11.72
C ALA A 112 -12.40 21.66 12.82
N SER A 113 -13.62 22.18 12.62
CA SER A 113 -14.28 22.95 13.68
C SER A 113 -14.84 21.99 14.74
N PRO A 114 -15.09 22.45 15.99
CA PRO A 114 -15.71 21.59 17.01
C PRO A 114 -17.06 20.99 16.62
N ALA A 115 -17.77 21.58 15.65
CA ALA A 115 -19.05 21.07 15.15
C ALA A 115 -18.89 19.91 14.14
N ASP A 116 -17.70 19.77 13.55
CA ASP A 116 -17.37 18.71 12.60
C ASP A 116 -16.82 17.45 13.28
N LEU A 117 -16.45 17.56 14.56
CA LEU A 117 -15.76 16.51 15.30
C LEU A 117 -16.76 15.49 15.88
N PRO A 118 -16.46 14.18 15.79
CA PRO A 118 -17.19 13.17 16.55
C PRO A 118 -17.12 13.40 18.06
N ASP A 119 -18.10 12.87 18.78
CA ASP A 119 -18.14 12.95 20.24
C ASP A 119 -16.86 12.39 20.87
N GLY A 120 -16.21 13.22 21.70
CA GLY A 120 -14.99 12.84 22.41
C GLY A 120 -13.69 13.00 21.61
N ALA A 121 -13.75 13.45 20.35
CA ALA A 121 -12.55 13.79 19.59
C ALA A 121 -11.90 15.07 20.14
N HIS A 122 -10.57 15.09 20.17
CA HIS A 122 -9.80 16.24 20.62
C HIS A 122 -9.65 17.28 19.51
N ALA A 123 -9.35 16.81 18.30
CA ALA A 123 -9.17 17.64 17.12
C ALA A 123 -9.36 16.81 15.85
N GLY A 124 -9.22 17.43 14.67
CA GLY A 124 -9.25 16.73 13.40
C GLY A 124 -8.79 17.59 12.24
N VAL A 125 -8.45 16.95 11.13
CA VAL A 125 -7.95 17.62 9.92
C VAL A 125 -8.75 17.16 8.71
N TRP A 126 -9.37 18.12 8.02
CA TRP A 126 -9.94 17.92 6.70
C TRP A 126 -8.85 17.89 5.65
N ALA A 127 -8.89 16.92 4.76
CA ALA A 127 -7.96 16.82 3.63
C ALA A 127 -8.66 16.24 2.40
N THR A 128 -8.13 16.56 1.20
CA THR A 128 -8.50 15.88 -0.04
C THR A 128 -7.34 15.02 -0.48
N VAL A 129 -7.55 13.71 -0.54
CA VAL A 129 -6.48 12.74 -0.83
C VAL A 129 -6.97 11.64 -1.78
N PRO A 130 -6.04 10.94 -2.47
CA PRO A 130 -6.39 9.78 -3.28
C PRO A 130 -7.02 8.63 -2.49
N ILE A 131 -8.18 8.16 -2.94
CA ILE A 131 -8.79 6.88 -2.58
C ILE A 131 -8.59 5.91 -3.73
N ILE A 132 -7.99 4.75 -3.47
CA ILE A 132 -7.63 3.77 -4.49
C ILE A 132 -8.52 2.54 -4.38
N THR A 133 -9.31 2.29 -5.42
CA THR A 133 -10.08 1.05 -5.56
C THR A 133 -9.15 -0.07 -5.99
N MET A 134 -8.54 -0.78 -5.03
CA MET A 134 -7.43 -1.71 -5.27
C MET A 134 -7.73 -2.83 -6.28
N SER A 135 -8.96 -3.33 -6.33
CA SER A 135 -9.38 -4.34 -7.32
C SER A 135 -9.28 -3.83 -8.76
N THR A 136 -9.64 -2.57 -8.99
CA THR A 136 -9.51 -1.90 -10.29
C THR A 136 -8.07 -1.52 -10.55
N TYR A 137 -7.42 -0.87 -9.58
CA TYR A 137 -6.09 -0.31 -9.73
C TYR A 137 -5.01 -1.37 -10.00
N LEU A 138 -5.03 -2.51 -9.29
CA LEU A 138 -4.04 -3.57 -9.52
C LEU A 138 -4.20 -4.21 -10.90
N GLY A 139 -5.44 -4.38 -11.38
CA GLY A 139 -5.70 -4.87 -12.73
C GLY A 139 -5.21 -3.89 -13.79
N TRP A 140 -5.52 -2.61 -13.63
CA TRP A 140 -5.04 -1.53 -14.51
C TRP A 140 -3.52 -1.47 -14.53
N LEU A 141 -2.87 -1.44 -13.36
CA LEU A 141 -1.42 -1.34 -13.23
C LEU A 141 -0.72 -2.55 -13.86
N ARG A 142 -1.23 -3.77 -13.63
CA ARG A 142 -0.71 -4.98 -14.30
C ARG A 142 -0.80 -4.84 -15.82
N GLY A 143 -1.93 -4.37 -16.35
CA GLY A 143 -2.09 -4.13 -17.79
C GLY A 143 -1.10 -3.10 -18.34
N GLN A 144 -0.79 -2.03 -17.59
CA GLN A 144 0.25 -1.07 -17.99
C GLN A 144 1.64 -1.72 -18.01
N VAL A 145 1.97 -2.52 -17.00
CA VAL A 145 3.24 -3.26 -16.92
C VAL A 145 3.37 -4.24 -18.09
N GLU A 146 2.31 -4.99 -18.42
CA GLU A 146 2.27 -5.89 -19.58
C GLU A 146 2.42 -5.12 -20.91
N ALA A 147 1.79 -3.94 -21.03
CA ALA A 147 1.90 -3.08 -22.21
C ALA A 147 3.31 -2.53 -22.44
N LEU A 148 4.13 -2.42 -21.39
CA LEU A 148 5.56 -2.09 -21.47
C LEU A 148 6.44 -3.28 -21.88
N GLY A 149 5.86 -4.46 -22.11
CA GLY A 149 6.58 -5.66 -22.56
C GLY A 149 7.18 -6.50 -21.43
N VAL A 150 6.81 -6.23 -20.17
CA VAL A 150 7.24 -7.00 -19.01
C VAL A 150 6.68 -8.42 -19.06
N LYS A 151 7.55 -9.42 -18.81
CA LYS A 151 7.15 -10.82 -18.73
C LYS A 151 6.66 -11.16 -17.33
N PHE A 152 5.65 -12.02 -17.23
CA PHE A 152 5.13 -12.51 -15.95
C PHE A 152 5.32 -14.02 -15.84
N GLU A 153 6.02 -14.46 -14.81
CA GLU A 153 6.30 -15.87 -14.55
C GLU A 153 5.68 -16.31 -13.22
N LYS A 154 4.71 -17.22 -13.29
CA LYS A 154 4.11 -17.80 -12.09
C LYS A 154 5.05 -18.86 -11.52
N ARG A 155 5.82 -18.51 -10.49
CA ARG A 155 6.77 -19.39 -9.81
C ARG A 155 7.06 -18.90 -8.40
N THR A 156 7.35 -19.84 -7.50
CA THR A 156 7.92 -19.55 -6.19
C THR A 156 9.43 -19.51 -6.30
N VAL A 157 10.03 -18.37 -5.97
CA VAL A 157 11.49 -18.26 -5.79
C VAL A 157 11.82 -18.68 -4.35
N GLY A 158 12.70 -19.68 -4.20
CA GLY A 158 13.15 -20.20 -2.91
C GLY A 158 14.49 -19.61 -2.48
N ASP A 159 15.37 -19.34 -3.44
CA ASP A 159 16.70 -18.75 -3.26
C ASP A 159 17.02 -17.76 -4.39
N LEU A 160 17.60 -16.61 -4.05
CA LEU A 160 18.04 -15.62 -5.03
C LEU A 160 19.14 -16.15 -5.97
N ALA A 161 19.91 -17.17 -5.54
CA ALA A 161 20.93 -17.81 -6.36
C ALA A 161 20.37 -18.49 -7.62
N GLU A 162 19.08 -18.84 -7.62
CA GLU A 162 18.36 -19.39 -8.79
C GLU A 162 18.32 -18.40 -9.97
N LEU A 163 18.43 -17.09 -9.69
CA LEU A 163 18.25 -16.02 -10.67
C LEU A 163 19.55 -15.54 -11.32
N LYS A 164 20.71 -16.02 -10.86
CA LYS A 164 22.04 -15.51 -11.26
C LYS A 164 22.31 -15.61 -12.77
N ASP A 165 21.71 -16.59 -13.44
CA ASP A 165 21.89 -16.86 -14.88
C ASP A 165 20.69 -16.34 -15.70
N GLU A 166 19.67 -15.77 -15.04
CA GLU A 166 18.42 -15.30 -15.65
C GLU A 166 18.32 -13.76 -15.69
N ALA A 167 18.99 -13.08 -14.76
CA ALA A 167 18.95 -11.64 -14.62
C ALA A 167 20.30 -11.06 -14.20
N ASP A 168 20.52 -9.80 -14.57
CA ASP A 168 21.69 -9.02 -14.16
C ASP A 168 21.46 -8.37 -12.77
N LEU A 169 20.19 -8.21 -12.37
CA LEU A 169 19.77 -7.55 -11.14
C LEU A 169 18.43 -8.12 -10.65
N VAL A 170 18.26 -8.21 -9.33
CA VAL A 170 16.99 -8.57 -8.69
C VAL A 170 16.42 -7.39 -7.92
N VAL A 171 15.11 -7.19 -8.03
CA VAL A 171 14.34 -6.37 -7.09
C VAL A 171 13.47 -7.27 -6.22
N LEU A 172 13.76 -7.31 -4.93
CA LEU A 172 13.06 -8.13 -3.96
C LEU A 172 11.89 -7.37 -3.33
N ALA A 173 10.70 -7.54 -3.90
CA ALA A 173 9.44 -6.92 -3.46
C ALA A 173 8.44 -7.96 -2.88
N ALA A 174 8.95 -8.97 -2.18
CA ALA A 174 8.21 -10.15 -1.74
C ALA A 174 7.41 -9.98 -0.43
N GLY A 175 7.22 -8.74 0.05
CA GLY A 175 6.42 -8.46 1.25
C GLY A 175 6.93 -9.21 2.49
N LEU A 176 6.08 -10.04 3.10
CA LEU A 176 6.40 -10.81 4.32
C LEU A 176 7.56 -11.80 4.12
N ARG A 177 7.74 -12.31 2.89
CA ARG A 177 8.85 -13.21 2.56
C ARG A 177 10.14 -12.47 2.23
N GLY A 178 10.13 -11.13 2.26
CA GLY A 178 11.30 -10.31 1.90
C GLY A 178 12.51 -10.60 2.77
N GLY A 179 12.33 -10.65 4.09
CA GLY A 179 13.43 -10.91 5.02
C GLY A 179 13.97 -12.35 4.93
N GLU A 180 13.07 -13.34 4.89
CA GLU A 180 13.40 -14.76 4.70
C GLU A 180 14.21 -14.98 3.41
N LEU A 181 13.75 -14.44 2.28
CA LEU A 181 14.37 -14.65 0.98
C LEU A 181 15.69 -13.87 0.83
N LEU A 182 15.83 -12.73 1.52
CA LEU A 182 17.10 -12.01 1.59
C LEU A 182 18.09 -12.74 2.50
N GLY A 183 17.63 -13.41 3.56
CA GLY A 183 18.43 -14.26 4.44
C GLY A 183 19.23 -13.52 5.52
N ASP A 184 19.08 -12.19 5.63
CA ASP A 184 19.76 -11.34 6.62
C ASP A 184 18.80 -10.53 7.52
N ASP A 185 17.49 -10.68 7.34
CA ASP A 185 16.48 -9.86 8.02
C ASP A 185 15.36 -10.69 8.65
N GLU A 186 15.40 -10.81 9.98
CA GLU A 186 14.37 -11.46 10.81
C GLU A 186 13.34 -10.46 11.39
N THR A 187 13.43 -9.17 11.02
CA THR A 187 12.63 -8.09 11.62
C THR A 187 11.29 -7.86 10.93
N VAL A 188 10.98 -8.64 9.89
CA VAL A 188 9.70 -8.57 9.16
C VAL A 188 8.63 -9.37 9.90
N TYR A 189 7.48 -8.76 10.18
CA TYR A 189 6.38 -9.40 10.89
C TYR A 189 5.01 -8.98 10.33
N PRO A 190 3.95 -9.79 10.50
CA PRO A 190 2.62 -9.44 10.04
C PRO A 190 1.93 -8.48 11.02
N ILE A 191 1.21 -7.51 10.47
CA ILE A 191 0.12 -6.82 11.19
C ILE A 191 -1.19 -7.23 10.55
N ARG A 192 -1.95 -8.10 11.23
CA ARG A 192 -3.24 -8.61 10.76
C ARG A 192 -4.28 -7.50 10.76
N GLY A 193 -4.94 -7.33 9.61
CA GLY A 193 -6.05 -6.41 9.43
C GLY A 193 -7.26 -7.12 8.87
N GLN A 194 -8.38 -7.02 9.57
CA GLN A 194 -9.68 -7.42 9.06
C GLN A 194 -10.47 -6.18 8.63
N VAL A 195 -11.14 -6.30 7.48
CA VAL A 195 -12.02 -5.29 6.91
C VAL A 195 -13.34 -5.90 6.48
N VAL A 196 -14.36 -5.07 6.43
CA VAL A 196 -15.67 -5.39 5.86
C VAL A 196 -15.91 -4.47 4.66
N ARG A 197 -16.38 -5.04 3.56
CA ARG A 197 -16.74 -4.29 2.35
C ARG A 197 -18.25 -4.19 2.25
N LEU A 198 -18.77 -2.96 2.23
CA LEU A 198 -20.19 -2.66 2.13
C LEU A 198 -20.54 -2.14 0.72
N ALA A 199 -21.78 -2.33 0.28
CA ALA A 199 -22.28 -1.68 -0.93
C ALA A 199 -22.49 -0.18 -0.71
N ASN A 200 -21.99 0.68 -1.60
CA ASN A 200 -22.15 2.13 -1.50
C ASN A 200 -23.46 2.62 -2.18
N THR A 201 -24.60 2.07 -1.76
CA THR A 201 -25.91 2.40 -2.36
C THR A 201 -26.38 3.82 -2.05
N LYS A 202 -25.87 4.42 -0.95
CA LYS A 202 -26.13 5.80 -0.53
C LYS A 202 -25.18 6.83 -1.17
N LYS A 203 -24.24 6.38 -2.01
CA LYS A 203 -23.27 7.24 -2.73
C LYS A 203 -22.48 8.16 -1.81
N LEU A 204 -22.04 7.64 -0.67
CA LEU A 204 -21.14 8.33 0.24
C LEU A 204 -19.80 8.60 -0.45
N THR A 205 -19.24 9.79 -0.22
CA THR A 205 -17.97 10.22 -0.83
C THR A 205 -16.93 10.67 0.18
N GLN A 206 -17.36 11.04 1.39
CA GLN A 206 -16.44 11.52 2.42
C GLN A 206 -15.82 10.34 3.17
N TRP A 207 -14.48 10.30 3.23
CA TRP A 207 -13.79 9.33 4.07
C TRP A 207 -13.65 9.84 5.51
N LEU A 208 -13.48 8.90 6.43
CA LEU A 208 -13.17 9.18 7.83
C LEU A 208 -12.10 8.21 8.31
N CYS A 209 -11.06 8.72 8.95
CA CYS A 209 -10.00 7.96 9.62
C CYS A 209 -9.96 8.36 11.08
N ASP A 210 -9.97 7.37 11.96
CA ASP A 210 -10.01 7.52 13.41
C ASP A 210 -9.22 6.34 14.02
N ASP A 211 -7.90 6.45 13.92
CA ASP A 211 -6.98 5.36 14.26
C ASP A 211 -6.81 5.20 15.79
N ASP A 212 -7.08 6.25 16.57
CA ASP A 212 -6.99 6.26 18.03
C ASP A 212 -8.35 6.25 18.72
N TYR A 213 -9.41 5.87 17.99
CA TYR A 213 -10.76 5.71 18.55
C TYR A 213 -10.73 4.79 19.79
N PRO A 214 -11.39 5.15 20.91
CA PRO A 214 -11.28 4.40 22.16
C PRO A 214 -11.67 2.92 22.11
N GLN A 215 -12.46 2.51 21.11
CA GLN A 215 -12.89 1.12 20.91
C GLN A 215 -12.05 0.37 19.84
N GLY A 216 -11.00 1.01 19.30
CA GLY A 216 -10.06 0.47 18.31
C GLY A 216 -10.15 1.15 16.95
N VAL A 217 -9.09 1.00 16.15
CA VAL A 217 -8.92 1.58 14.80
C VAL A 217 -10.22 1.51 13.99
N SER A 218 -10.63 2.68 13.50
CA SER A 218 -11.85 2.85 12.72
C SER A 218 -11.57 3.72 11.48
N TYR A 219 -11.87 3.20 10.30
CA TYR A 219 -11.82 3.97 9.06
C TYR A 219 -12.94 3.56 8.11
N ILE A 220 -13.52 4.57 7.47
CA ILE A 220 -14.61 4.44 6.51
C ILE A 220 -14.11 5.07 5.21
N ILE A 221 -13.90 4.23 4.19
CA ILE A 221 -13.32 4.64 2.92
C ILE A 221 -14.32 4.36 1.80
N PRO A 222 -15.22 5.31 1.49
CA PRO A 222 -16.14 5.14 0.38
C PRO A 222 -15.39 5.21 -0.96
N ARG A 223 -15.58 4.18 -1.79
CA ARG A 223 -15.21 4.13 -3.20
C ARG A 223 -16.46 4.39 -4.04
N ARG A 224 -16.40 4.18 -5.36
CA ARG A 224 -17.51 4.47 -6.28
C ARG A 224 -18.74 3.59 -6.00
N GLU A 225 -18.52 2.28 -5.90
CA GLU A 225 -19.59 1.29 -5.77
C GLU A 225 -19.60 0.55 -4.42
N ASP A 226 -18.49 0.58 -3.70
CA ASP A 226 -18.35 -0.06 -2.40
C ASP A 226 -17.71 0.88 -1.37
N ILE A 227 -17.73 0.47 -0.10
CA ILE A 227 -17.12 1.17 1.03
C ILE A 227 -16.26 0.15 1.75
N ILE A 228 -14.98 0.46 1.97
CA ILE A 228 -14.16 -0.33 2.87
C ILE A 228 -14.30 0.24 4.28
N VAL A 229 -14.76 -0.61 5.18
CA VAL A 229 -14.87 -0.32 6.60
C VAL A 229 -13.84 -1.18 7.32
N GLY A 230 -12.96 -0.54 8.05
CA GLY A 230 -12.03 -1.23 8.92
C GLY A 230 -11.87 -0.53 10.26
N GLY A 231 -11.08 -1.09 11.16
CA GLY A 231 -10.50 -2.42 10.99
C GLY A 231 -9.80 -2.91 12.24
N THR A 232 -8.76 -3.68 12.02
CA THR A 232 -7.83 -4.15 13.06
C THR A 232 -6.38 -3.97 12.62
N ASP A 233 -5.47 -4.00 13.59
CA ASP A 233 -4.04 -3.79 13.46
C ASP A 233 -3.24 -4.69 14.43
N THR A 234 -3.59 -5.96 14.51
CA THR A 234 -2.98 -6.92 15.46
C THR A 234 -1.60 -7.37 14.97
N ALA A 235 -0.54 -6.93 15.65
CA ALA A 235 0.83 -7.33 15.35
C ALA A 235 1.12 -8.81 15.69
N ASN A 236 2.00 -9.44 14.91
CA ASN A 236 2.46 -10.83 15.04
C ASN A 236 1.37 -11.90 14.90
N ASP A 237 0.20 -11.53 14.39
CA ASP A 237 -0.88 -12.47 14.10
C ASP A 237 -0.81 -12.95 12.63
N TRP A 238 -0.60 -14.25 12.46
CA TRP A 238 -0.50 -14.92 11.15
C TRP A 238 -1.83 -15.50 10.67
N ASN A 239 -2.91 -15.36 11.45
CA ASN A 239 -4.21 -15.91 11.12
C ASN A 239 -4.82 -15.18 9.91
N ARG A 240 -5.07 -15.93 8.83
CA ARG A 240 -5.70 -15.42 7.60
C ARG A 240 -7.21 -15.62 7.57
N GLU A 241 -7.78 -16.27 8.59
CA GLU A 241 -9.21 -16.51 8.68
C GLU A 241 -9.96 -15.27 9.17
N VAL A 242 -11.15 -15.06 8.62
CA VAL A 242 -12.10 -14.03 9.09
C VAL A 242 -12.64 -14.44 10.45
N GLU A 243 -12.64 -13.50 11.38
CA GLU A 243 -13.29 -13.67 12.68
C GLU A 243 -14.67 -12.98 12.66
N PRO A 244 -15.79 -13.71 12.84
CA PRO A 244 -17.12 -13.14 12.74
C PRO A 244 -17.39 -12.03 13.75
N GLN A 245 -16.96 -12.20 15.00
CA GLN A 245 -17.17 -11.19 16.05
C GLN A 245 -16.45 -9.88 15.71
N THR A 246 -15.20 -9.96 15.24
CA THR A 246 -14.46 -8.78 14.77
C THR A 246 -15.18 -8.03 13.65
N SER A 247 -15.88 -8.73 12.75
CA SER A 247 -16.67 -8.06 11.70
C SER A 247 -17.86 -7.29 12.29
N ILE A 248 -18.53 -7.86 13.28
CA ILE A 248 -19.64 -7.19 14.00
C ILE A 248 -19.11 -5.94 14.69
N ASP A 249 -18.01 -6.07 15.45
CA ASP A 249 -17.42 -4.95 16.18
C ASP A 249 -16.97 -3.82 15.25
N ILE A 250 -16.38 -4.14 14.09
CA ILE A 250 -16.00 -3.14 13.06
C ILE A 250 -17.23 -2.36 12.59
N LEU A 251 -18.32 -3.06 12.25
CA LEU A 251 -19.53 -2.42 11.74
C LEU A 251 -20.24 -1.58 12.81
N GLU A 252 -20.28 -2.05 14.06
CA GLU A 252 -20.87 -1.29 15.17
C GLU A 252 -20.11 0.00 15.47
N ARG A 253 -18.76 -0.03 15.47
CA ARG A 253 -17.96 1.20 15.63
C ARG A 253 -18.18 2.16 14.47
N ALA A 254 -18.12 1.65 13.23
CA ALA A 254 -18.29 2.47 12.04
C ALA A 254 -19.68 3.12 11.95
N ALA A 255 -20.74 2.41 12.34
CA ALA A 255 -22.10 2.95 12.36
C ALA A 255 -22.31 4.04 13.43
N LYS A 256 -21.54 4.04 14.52
CA LYS A 256 -21.55 5.15 15.50
C LYS A 256 -20.92 6.42 14.92
N LEU A 257 -19.88 6.27 14.10
CA LEU A 257 -19.18 7.38 13.47
C LEU A 257 -19.91 7.91 12.23
N VAL A 258 -20.49 7.00 11.43
CA VAL A 258 -21.21 7.28 10.19
C VAL A 258 -22.52 6.48 10.18
N PRO A 259 -23.61 7.01 10.76
CA PRO A 259 -24.91 6.31 10.87
C PRO A 259 -25.47 5.86 9.52
N GLU A 260 -25.10 6.52 8.41
CA GLU A 260 -25.50 6.12 7.07
C GLU A 260 -25.00 4.72 6.65
N LEU A 261 -24.04 4.14 7.36
CA LEU A 261 -23.60 2.77 7.11
C LEU A 261 -24.61 1.71 7.57
N GLU A 262 -25.52 2.07 8.48
CA GLU A 262 -26.49 1.13 9.02
C GLU A 262 -27.43 0.60 7.93
N GLY A 263 -27.57 -0.72 7.90
CA GLY A 263 -28.41 -1.45 6.95
C GLY A 263 -27.85 -1.57 5.53
N LEU A 264 -26.61 -1.12 5.26
CA LEU A 264 -25.97 -1.39 3.97
C LEU A 264 -25.64 -2.88 3.81
N GLU A 265 -25.74 -3.37 2.57
CA GLU A 265 -25.41 -4.75 2.22
C GLU A 265 -23.91 -5.02 2.44
N VAL A 266 -23.61 -6.11 3.14
CA VAL A 266 -22.24 -6.61 3.28
C VAL A 266 -21.89 -7.44 2.06
N LEU A 267 -20.89 -6.99 1.30
CA LEU A 267 -20.41 -7.64 0.09
C LEU A 267 -19.33 -8.69 0.38
N GLU A 268 -18.46 -8.41 1.35
CA GLU A 268 -17.30 -9.25 1.64
C GLU A 268 -16.73 -8.98 3.04
N HIS A 269 -16.14 -10.01 3.65
CA HIS A 269 -15.25 -9.90 4.80
C HIS A 269 -13.86 -10.38 4.37
N LYS A 270 -12.80 -9.63 4.68
CA LYS A 270 -11.46 -9.96 4.20
C LYS A 270 -10.40 -9.69 5.26
N VAL A 271 -9.38 -10.56 5.30
CA VAL A 271 -8.21 -10.44 6.17
C VAL A 271 -6.94 -10.30 5.33
N GLY A 272 -6.06 -9.40 5.74
CA GLY A 272 -4.76 -9.17 5.14
C GLY A 272 -3.67 -9.10 6.18
N LEU A 273 -2.49 -9.63 5.85
CA LEU A 273 -1.31 -9.61 6.71
C LEU A 273 -0.33 -8.55 6.19
N ARG A 274 -0.32 -7.37 6.80
CA ARG A 274 0.54 -6.26 6.36
C ARG A 274 2.00 -6.60 6.66
N PRO A 275 2.93 -6.51 5.69
CA PRO A 275 4.33 -6.88 5.86
C PRO A 275 5.10 -5.76 6.58
N ALA A 276 5.02 -5.70 7.91
CA ALA A 276 5.60 -4.63 8.70
C ALA A 276 7.08 -4.87 9.03
N ARG A 277 7.79 -3.76 9.18
CA ARG A 277 9.16 -3.64 9.68
C ARG A 277 9.26 -2.29 10.41
N GLU A 278 10.22 -2.11 11.30
CA GLU A 278 10.42 -0.82 12.00
C GLU A 278 10.74 0.32 11.01
N THR A 279 11.51 -0.01 9.97
CA THR A 279 11.80 0.83 8.81
C THR A 279 11.71 -0.03 7.56
N ILE A 280 11.30 0.49 6.42
CA ILE A 280 11.29 -0.23 5.16
C ILE A 280 12.73 -0.62 4.79
N ARG A 281 12.88 -1.80 4.20
CA ARG A 281 14.13 -2.21 3.57
C ARG A 281 14.09 -1.75 2.12
N LEU A 282 14.85 -0.69 1.82
CA LEU A 282 14.90 -0.04 0.50
C LEU A 282 16.34 0.39 0.15
N ASP A 283 17.16 -0.59 -0.21
CA ASP A 283 18.58 -0.40 -0.46
C ASP A 283 19.16 -1.54 -1.32
N HIS A 284 20.35 -1.31 -1.83
CA HIS A 284 21.14 -2.36 -2.48
C HIS A 284 21.81 -3.24 -1.42
N VAL A 285 21.68 -4.57 -1.59
CA VAL A 285 22.23 -5.58 -0.69
C VAL A 285 23.32 -6.37 -1.42
N ALA A 286 24.54 -6.30 -0.89
CA ALA A 286 25.70 -7.02 -1.40
C ALA A 286 25.79 -8.44 -0.80
N GLY A 287 26.65 -9.28 -1.37
CA GLY A 287 26.93 -10.63 -0.85
C GLY A 287 26.07 -11.74 -1.45
N HIS A 288 25.12 -11.40 -2.33
CA HIS A 288 24.39 -12.36 -3.15
C HIS A 288 25.10 -12.66 -4.46
N PRO A 289 24.76 -13.77 -5.16
CA PRO A 289 25.36 -14.16 -6.44
C PRO A 289 25.17 -13.16 -7.59
N LEU A 290 24.26 -12.20 -7.41
CA LEU A 290 23.96 -11.10 -8.31
C LEU A 290 23.52 -9.88 -7.47
N PRO A 291 23.59 -8.65 -8.00
CA PRO A 291 23.05 -7.46 -7.35
C PRO A 291 21.59 -7.63 -6.94
N VAL A 292 21.24 -7.19 -5.72
CA VAL A 292 19.88 -7.25 -5.19
C VAL A 292 19.50 -5.87 -4.66
N ILE A 293 18.33 -5.37 -5.06
CA ILE A 293 17.66 -4.22 -4.44
C ILE A 293 16.51 -4.75 -3.60
N ALA A 294 16.59 -4.57 -2.28
CA ALA A 294 15.48 -4.86 -1.39
C ALA A 294 14.42 -3.76 -1.49
N ALA A 295 13.14 -4.13 -1.49
CA ALA A 295 12.01 -3.21 -1.49
C ALA A 295 10.81 -3.85 -0.75
N TYR A 296 10.91 -4.00 0.56
CA TYR A 296 9.86 -4.62 1.40
C TYR A 296 9.78 -4.00 2.80
N GLY A 297 8.85 -4.48 3.63
CA GLY A 297 8.66 -3.99 5.00
C GLY A 297 7.70 -2.79 5.12
N HIS A 298 6.91 -2.50 4.09
CA HIS A 298 6.05 -1.31 4.04
C HIS A 298 4.84 -1.30 4.98
N GLY A 299 4.58 -2.37 5.74
CA GLY A 299 3.47 -2.45 6.69
C GLY A 299 2.13 -2.02 6.08
N GLY A 300 1.42 -1.13 6.77
CA GLY A 300 0.17 -0.52 6.29
C GLY A 300 0.35 0.59 5.26
N ALA A 301 1.59 0.93 4.89
CA ALA A 301 1.94 2.05 4.02
C ALA A 301 2.27 1.68 2.57
N GLY A 302 2.27 0.39 2.21
CA GLY A 302 2.72 -0.08 0.90
C GLY A 302 2.11 0.62 -0.31
N VAL A 303 0.79 0.87 -0.34
CA VAL A 303 0.15 1.55 -1.48
C VAL A 303 0.62 3.01 -1.59
N LYS A 304 0.59 3.73 -0.48
CA LYS A 304 0.89 5.17 -0.39
C LYS A 304 2.38 5.50 -0.51
N LEU A 305 3.26 4.51 -0.38
CA LEU A 305 4.71 4.60 -0.65
C LEU A 305 5.12 3.99 -2.00
N SER A 306 4.20 3.39 -2.75
CA SER A 306 4.54 2.48 -3.87
C SER A 306 5.33 3.15 -4.99
N TRP A 307 4.89 4.31 -5.46
CA TRP A 307 5.54 5.01 -6.58
C TRP A 307 6.84 5.70 -6.18
N GLY A 308 6.93 6.25 -4.96
CA GLY A 308 8.19 6.74 -4.40
C GLY A 308 9.20 5.61 -4.25
N THR A 309 8.75 4.43 -3.75
CA THR A 309 9.59 3.23 -3.68
C THR A 309 10.07 2.82 -5.07
N ALA A 310 9.17 2.80 -6.07
CA ALA A 310 9.51 2.43 -7.44
C ALA A 310 10.55 3.37 -8.06
N ARG A 311 10.38 4.68 -7.88
CA ARG A 311 11.35 5.69 -8.30
C ARG A 311 12.73 5.44 -7.67
N ARG A 312 12.77 5.20 -6.36
CA ARG A 312 14.01 4.91 -5.65
C ARG A 312 14.67 3.60 -6.12
N VAL A 313 13.88 2.58 -6.47
CA VAL A 313 14.37 1.34 -7.08
C VAL A 313 15.07 1.62 -8.41
N VAL A 314 14.50 2.47 -9.28
CA VAL A 314 15.15 2.86 -10.54
C VAL A 314 16.47 3.59 -10.29
N GLU A 315 16.51 4.53 -9.35
CA GLU A 315 17.75 5.25 -8.98
C GLU A 315 18.85 4.31 -8.45
N LEU A 316 18.47 3.25 -7.73
CA LEU A 316 19.40 2.21 -7.29
C LEU A 316 19.85 1.33 -8.46
N ALA A 317 18.94 0.94 -9.36
CA ALA A 317 19.24 0.10 -10.52
C ALA A 317 20.21 0.78 -11.50
N GLN A 318 20.13 2.11 -11.64
CA GLN A 318 21.04 2.90 -12.46
C GLN A 318 22.51 2.74 -12.06
N GLN A 319 22.80 2.44 -10.79
CA GLN A 319 24.17 2.23 -10.30
C GLN A 319 24.81 0.95 -10.86
N PHE A 320 24.00 0.05 -11.41
CA PHE A 320 24.43 -1.23 -11.99
C PHE A 320 24.31 -1.25 -13.52
N SER A 321 23.79 -0.19 -14.12
CA SER A 321 23.59 -0.10 -15.58
C SER A 321 24.87 0.26 -16.36
N ASP A 322 25.99 0.47 -15.63
CA ASP A 322 27.33 0.81 -16.14
C ASP A 322 28.38 -0.31 -15.91
N LEU A 323 27.97 -1.50 -15.41
CA LEU A 323 28.84 -2.68 -15.23
C LEU A 323 28.82 -3.59 -16.45
#